data_AF-A0A955BWQ1-F1
#
_entry.id   AF-A0A955BWQ1-F1
#
_cell.length_a   1.000
_cell.length_b   1.000
_cell.length_c   1.000
_cell.angle_alpha   90.00
_cell.angle_beta   90.00
_cell.angle_gamma   90.00
#
_symmetry.space_group_name_H-M   'P 1'
#
loop_
_entity.id
_entity.type
_entity.pdbx_description
1 polymer ?
#
loop_
_entity_poly.entity_id
_entity_poly.type
_entity_poly.pdbx_seq_one_letter_code
_entity_poly.pdbx_strand_id
1 'polypeptide(L)'
;MVQLAVDNDFESVVDGLESVTLLRLGGGAVGLTARRVTCESSSPAGFAKGVDQIDVVWDLPWPAGQREPSLGDKVVSNEGVCGVLTQIEFRRPGRRFRVRARKLELNAALGAWVQVQQAVWEDLGSGPEITGWKPLRPAVLARVQPAGTEVDHTGAQPSSTNAVKITLAIDIPLDHNHRIIGPLDEVYRVDRFVAAERADQLPVVEGTLVASP
;
A
#
# COMPACT_ATOMS: atom_id res chain seq x y z
N MET A 1 -22.25 40.65 41.57
CA MET A 1 -20.85 40.21 41.38
C MET A 1 -20.91 38.69 41.30
N VAL A 2 -20.82 38.13 40.09
CA VAL A 2 -20.95 36.68 39.87
C VAL A 2 -19.55 36.09 39.99
N GLN A 3 -19.37 35.20 40.95
CA GLN A 3 -18.11 34.53 41.24
C GLN A 3 -18.08 33.26 40.38
N LEU A 4 -17.35 33.29 39.27
CA LEU A 4 -17.09 32.11 38.44
C LEU A 4 -16.05 31.27 39.19
N ALA A 5 -16.44 30.06 39.60
CA ALA A 5 -15.53 29.08 40.19
C ALA A 5 -14.70 28.44 39.05
N VAL A 6 -13.46 28.90 38.87
CA VAL A 6 -12.59 28.53 37.74
C VAL A 6 -11.73 27.29 38.06
N ASP A 7 -11.84 26.74 39.28
CA ASP A 7 -10.79 25.86 39.81
C ASP A 7 -10.75 24.46 39.17
N ASN A 8 -11.81 24.00 38.48
CA ASN A 8 -11.87 22.65 37.89
C ASN A 8 -12.30 22.59 36.41
N ASP A 9 -12.56 23.73 35.74
CA ASP A 9 -13.12 23.73 34.38
C ASP A 9 -12.15 23.23 33.28
N PHE A 10 -10.89 22.97 33.62
CA PHE A 10 -9.85 22.48 32.69
C PHE A 10 -9.19 21.15 33.10
N GLU A 11 -9.71 20.44 34.12
CA GLU A 11 -9.09 19.17 34.57
C GLU A 11 -9.06 18.07 33.49
N SER A 12 -9.87 18.19 32.43
CA SER A 12 -9.86 17.28 31.29
C SER A 12 -9.88 18.00 29.95
N VAL A 13 -8.88 18.83 29.67
CA VAL A 13 -8.63 19.23 28.28
C VAL A 13 -7.95 18.06 27.58
N VAL A 14 -8.72 17.30 26.81
CA VAL A 14 -8.18 16.32 25.87
C VAL A 14 -7.41 17.12 24.81
N ASP A 15 -6.09 17.12 24.91
CA ASP A 15 -5.19 17.86 24.02
C ASP A 15 -5.20 17.33 22.57
N GLY A 16 -5.81 16.16 22.35
CA GLY A 16 -5.92 15.49 21.06
C GLY A 16 -4.56 15.01 20.56
N LEU A 17 -3.62 14.78 21.47
CA LEU A 17 -2.30 14.28 21.16
C LEU A 17 -2.29 12.76 21.07
N GLU A 18 -1.60 12.25 20.06
CA GLU A 18 -1.41 10.83 19.79
C GLU A 18 0.08 10.51 19.75
N SER A 19 0.47 9.35 20.28
CA SER A 19 1.82 8.85 20.03
C SER A 19 1.93 8.40 18.58
N VAL A 20 2.94 8.91 17.90
CA VAL A 20 3.28 8.55 16.53
C VAL A 20 4.76 8.25 16.43
N THR A 21 5.12 7.37 15.52
CA THR A 21 6.50 7.07 15.17
C THR A 21 6.76 7.50 13.74
N LEU A 22 7.75 8.39 13.54
CA LEU A 22 8.22 8.72 12.20
C LEU A 22 9.37 7.77 11.81
N LEU A 23 9.11 6.86 10.87
CA LEU A 23 10.09 5.97 10.26
C LEU A 23 10.79 6.66 9.08
N ARG A 24 12.11 6.49 8.97
CA ARG A 24 12.90 7.18 7.95
C ARG A 24 13.11 6.34 6.69
N LEU A 25 13.17 7.01 5.54
CA LEU A 25 13.43 6.37 4.24
C LEU A 25 14.79 5.64 4.17
N GLY A 26 15.77 6.02 5.00
CA GLY A 26 17.09 5.36 5.10
C GLY A 26 17.31 4.56 6.38
N GLY A 27 16.24 4.26 7.13
CA GLY A 27 16.31 3.61 8.43
C GLY A 27 16.42 4.58 9.62
N GLY A 28 15.99 4.08 10.77
CA GLY A 28 15.81 4.87 11.99
C GLY A 28 14.36 5.29 12.22
N ALA A 29 14.07 5.67 13.46
CA ALA A 29 12.74 6.05 13.91
C ALA A 29 12.81 7.19 14.92
N VAL A 30 11.79 8.05 14.94
CA VAL A 30 11.62 9.09 15.96
C VAL A 30 10.22 8.95 16.55
N GLY A 31 10.15 8.62 17.83
CA GLY A 31 8.89 8.62 18.59
C GLY A 31 8.52 10.05 18.99
N LEU A 32 7.27 10.43 18.75
CA LEU A 32 6.75 11.78 18.94
C LEU A 32 5.34 11.73 19.53
N THR A 33 4.94 12.81 20.19
CA THR A 33 3.55 13.06 20.54
C THR A 33 3.03 14.14 19.59
N ALA A 34 2.07 13.81 18.74
CA ALA A 34 1.61 14.64 17.63
C ALA A 34 0.11 14.87 17.68
N ARG A 35 -0.36 15.98 17.11
CA ARG A 35 -1.80 16.23 16.98
C ARG A 35 -2.26 15.85 15.57
N ARG A 36 -3.29 15.01 15.47
CA ARG A 36 -4.02 14.78 14.22
C ARG A 36 -4.92 16.00 13.95
N VAL A 37 -4.67 16.70 12.85
CA VAL A 37 -5.40 17.94 12.50
C VAL A 37 -6.63 17.60 11.65
N THR A 38 -6.45 16.79 10.60
CA THR A 38 -7.53 16.29 9.74
C THR A 38 -7.23 14.88 9.28
N CYS A 39 -8.28 14.13 8.96
CA CYS A 39 -8.22 12.82 8.31
C CYS A 39 -9.30 12.81 7.22
N GLU A 40 -8.88 12.73 5.97
CA GLU A 40 -9.75 12.77 4.80
C GLU A 40 -9.59 11.47 4.03
N SER A 41 -10.70 10.76 3.80
CA SER A 41 -10.74 9.60 2.91
C SER A 41 -11.40 9.99 1.60
N SER A 42 -10.82 9.56 0.49
CA SER A 42 -11.36 9.76 -0.84
C SER A 42 -11.12 8.52 -1.69
N SER A 43 -12.13 8.14 -2.47
CA SER A 43 -11.99 7.13 -3.51
C SER A 43 -11.86 7.87 -4.85
N PRO A 44 -10.63 7.97 -5.43
CA PRO A 44 -10.42 8.66 -6.70
C PRO A 44 -11.29 8.08 -7.81
N ALA A 45 -11.88 8.96 -8.61
CA ALA A 45 -12.62 8.60 -9.81
C ALA A 45 -11.68 8.14 -10.94
N GLY A 46 -12.20 7.35 -11.89
CA GLY A 46 -11.48 6.97 -13.12
C GLY A 46 -10.62 5.71 -12.99
N PHE A 47 -9.43 5.69 -13.60
CA PHE A 47 -8.57 4.50 -13.68
C PHE A 47 -8.08 3.99 -12.31
N ALA A 48 -8.11 4.85 -11.28
CA ALA A 48 -7.80 4.52 -9.89
C ALA A 48 -8.98 3.92 -9.09
N LYS A 49 -10.15 3.66 -9.70
CA LYS A 49 -11.33 3.04 -9.05
C LYS A 49 -10.93 1.87 -8.14
N GLY A 50 -11.10 1.96 -6.84
CA GLY A 50 -10.82 0.84 -5.93
C GLY A 50 -9.42 0.81 -5.32
N VAL A 51 -8.70 1.92 -5.41
CA VAL A 51 -7.70 2.30 -4.41
C VAL A 51 -8.28 3.46 -3.61
N ASP A 52 -8.51 3.30 -2.32
CA ASP A 52 -8.88 4.40 -1.43
C ASP A 52 -7.62 5.16 -1.00
N GLN A 53 -7.72 6.48 -0.99
CA GLN A 53 -6.69 7.38 -0.51
C GLN A 53 -7.13 7.98 0.81
N ILE A 54 -6.30 7.83 1.83
CA ILE A 54 -6.48 8.45 3.15
C ILE A 54 -5.34 9.44 3.36
N ASP A 55 -5.68 10.73 3.38
CA ASP A 55 -4.75 11.82 3.69
C ASP A 55 -4.96 12.25 5.14
N VAL A 56 -3.89 12.21 5.94
CA VAL A 56 -3.89 12.63 7.34
C VAL A 56 -2.93 13.81 7.51
N VAL A 57 -3.40 14.91 8.07
CA VAL A 57 -2.55 16.05 8.40
C VAL A 57 -2.18 15.99 9.88
N TRP A 58 -0.88 16.01 10.15
CA TRP A 58 -0.31 16.00 11.49
C TRP A 58 0.39 17.31 11.81
N ASP A 59 0.32 17.74 13.07
CA ASP A 59 1.20 18.78 13.62
C ASP A 59 2.19 18.12 14.58
N LEU A 60 3.47 18.15 14.19
CA LEU A 60 4.57 17.44 14.83
C LEU A 60 5.46 18.43 15.59
N PRO A 61 5.47 18.42 16.94
CA PRO A 61 6.54 19.05 17.68
C PRO A 61 7.85 18.29 17.44
N TRP A 62 8.91 18.99 17.03
CA TRP A 62 10.14 18.34 16.59
C TRP A 62 11.24 18.39 17.65
N PRO A 63 11.79 17.24 18.09
CA PRO A 63 12.84 17.22 19.10
C PRO A 63 14.12 17.89 18.59
N ALA A 64 14.79 18.64 19.47
CA ALA A 64 16.10 19.20 19.15
C ALA A 64 17.12 18.09 18.86
N GLY A 65 18.08 18.36 17.97
CA GLY A 65 19.11 17.39 17.55
C GLY A 65 18.64 16.28 16.61
N GLN A 66 17.32 16.09 16.41
CA GLN A 66 16.81 15.14 15.43
C GLN A 66 16.85 15.72 14.02
N ARG A 67 17.21 14.87 13.03
CA ARG A 67 17.09 15.20 11.60
C ARG A 67 15.65 15.60 11.29
N GLU A 68 15.44 16.63 10.48
CA GLU A 68 14.09 17.08 10.10
C GLU A 68 13.32 15.99 9.32
N PRO A 69 11.97 16.00 9.33
CA PRO A 69 11.19 15.10 8.50
C PRO A 69 11.48 15.35 7.02
N SER A 70 11.44 14.30 6.21
CA SER A 70 11.66 14.37 4.76
C SER A 70 10.53 13.67 4.00
N LEU A 71 10.27 14.09 2.76
CA LEU A 71 9.31 13.40 1.90
C LEU A 71 9.71 11.94 1.74
N GLY A 72 8.73 11.03 1.79
CA GLY A 72 8.97 9.59 1.80
C GLY A 72 9.19 8.97 3.18
N ASP A 73 9.47 9.75 4.23
CA ASP A 73 9.37 9.24 5.61
C ASP A 73 7.94 8.76 5.90
N LYS A 74 7.75 7.81 6.84
CA LYS A 74 6.43 7.24 7.16
C LYS A 74 6.02 7.61 8.58
N VAL A 75 4.80 8.09 8.77
CA VAL A 75 4.20 8.27 10.09
C VAL A 75 3.36 7.04 10.40
N VAL A 76 3.63 6.43 11.55
CA VAL A 76 2.87 5.30 12.08
C VAL A 76 2.20 5.74 13.38
N SER A 77 0.87 5.76 13.43
CA SER A 77 0.13 5.99 14.68
C SER A 77 0.02 4.71 15.52
N ASN A 78 -0.35 4.85 16.80
CA ASN A 78 -0.66 3.70 17.66
C ASN A 78 -1.80 2.81 17.13
N GLU A 79 -2.69 3.36 16.30
CA GLU A 79 -3.77 2.61 15.63
C GLU A 79 -3.26 1.80 14.42
N GLY A 80 -1.96 1.83 14.14
CA GLY A 80 -1.36 1.14 12.99
C GLY A 80 -1.56 1.86 11.66
N VAL A 81 -2.08 3.10 11.67
CA VAL A 81 -2.18 3.91 10.45
C VAL A 81 -0.78 4.32 10.02
N CYS A 82 -0.28 3.68 8.97
CA CYS A 82 1.00 3.99 8.33
C CYS A 82 0.74 4.83 7.07
N GLY A 83 1.10 6.11 7.11
CA GLY A 83 1.03 7.01 5.96
C GLY A 83 2.42 7.54 5.59
N VAL A 84 2.68 7.69 4.29
CA VAL A 84 3.94 8.25 3.80
C VAL A 84 3.84 9.77 3.68
N LEU A 85 4.85 10.51 4.10
CA LEU A 85 4.87 11.97 4.02
C LEU A 85 4.93 12.45 2.58
N THR A 86 3.90 13.18 2.16
CA THR A 86 3.74 13.78 0.82
C THR A 86 3.88 15.29 0.82
N GLN A 87 3.70 15.94 1.98
CA GLN A 87 3.88 17.38 2.14
C GLN A 87 4.44 17.69 3.52
N ILE A 88 5.34 18.67 3.61
CA ILE A 88 5.96 19.12 4.86
C ILE A 88 6.00 20.66 4.86
N GLU A 89 5.51 21.26 5.92
CA GLU A 89 5.50 22.70 6.16
C GLU A 89 6.15 22.97 7.52
N PHE A 90 7.26 23.71 7.55
CA PHE A 90 7.89 24.14 8.79
C PHE A 90 7.12 25.31 9.42
N ARG A 91 6.83 25.21 10.71
CA ARG A 91 6.09 26.22 11.48
C ARG A 91 6.93 26.76 12.64
N ARG A 92 6.93 28.09 12.77
CA ARG A 92 7.48 28.82 13.91
C ARG A 92 6.35 29.31 14.83
N PRO A 93 6.59 29.48 16.14
CA PRO A 93 7.81 29.16 16.90
C PRO A 93 7.89 27.68 17.34
N GLY A 94 9.06 27.25 17.83
CA GLY A 94 9.20 25.96 18.55
C GLY A 94 9.48 24.71 17.71
N ARG A 95 10.12 24.84 16.53
CA ARG A 95 10.45 23.73 15.60
C ARG A 95 9.29 22.75 15.41
N ARG A 96 8.17 23.23 14.87
CA ARG A 96 7.01 22.37 14.57
C ARG A 96 6.95 22.12 13.06
N PHE A 97 6.44 20.96 12.68
CA PHE A 97 6.17 20.64 11.29
C PHE A 97 4.70 20.26 11.13
N ARG A 98 4.01 20.94 10.21
CA ARG A 98 2.74 20.42 9.70
C ARG A 98 3.06 19.51 8.53
N VAL A 99 2.68 18.25 8.62
CA VAL A 99 2.94 17.26 7.57
C VAL A 99 1.64 16.66 7.08
N ARG A 100 1.57 16.33 5.79
CA ARG A 100 0.52 15.49 5.22
C ARG A 100 1.11 14.11 4.96
N ALA A 101 0.48 13.10 5.55
CA ALA A 101 0.79 11.70 5.34
C ALA A 101 -0.32 11.07 4.50
N ARG A 102 0.04 10.32 3.46
CA ARG A 102 -0.89 9.60 2.58
C ARG A 102 -0.76 8.11 2.79
N LYS A 103 -1.91 7.46 2.98
CA LYS A 103 -2.05 6.01 2.96
C LYS A 103 -2.92 5.63 1.76
N LEU A 104 -2.46 4.68 0.98
CA LEU A 104 -3.25 4.07 -0.09
C LEU A 104 -3.63 2.66 0.32
N GLU A 105 -4.91 2.32 0.14
CA GLU A 105 -5.43 0.99 0.43
C GLU A 105 -6.26 0.51 -0.75
N LEU A 106 -6.25 -0.79 -1.02
CA LEU A 106 -7.24 -1.33 -1.95
C LEU A 106 -8.62 -1.26 -1.29
N ASN A 107 -9.58 -0.71 -2.02
CA ASN A 107 -10.97 -0.73 -1.59
C ASN A 107 -11.45 -2.18 -1.57
N ALA A 108 -11.76 -2.69 -0.38
CA ALA A 108 -12.13 -4.09 -0.21
C ALA A 108 -13.40 -4.49 -0.99
N ALA A 109 -14.31 -3.55 -1.27
CA ALA A 109 -15.51 -3.83 -2.07
C ALA A 109 -15.21 -3.99 -3.57
N LEU A 110 -14.05 -3.51 -4.03
CA LEU A 110 -13.60 -3.59 -5.43
C LEU A 110 -12.37 -4.49 -5.61
N GLY A 111 -11.86 -5.04 -4.52
CA GLY A 111 -10.76 -6.00 -4.49
C GLY A 111 -11.25 -7.43 -4.37
N ALA A 112 -10.34 -8.36 -4.63
CA ALA A 112 -10.51 -9.78 -4.39
C ALA A 112 -9.30 -10.31 -3.62
N TRP A 113 -9.51 -11.34 -2.82
CA TRP A 113 -8.41 -12.07 -2.21
C TRP A 113 -7.83 -13.04 -3.24
N VAL A 114 -6.53 -12.91 -3.48
CA VAL A 114 -5.77 -13.79 -4.37
C VAL A 114 -4.69 -14.53 -3.57
N GLN A 115 -4.28 -15.69 -4.08
CA GLN A 115 -3.15 -16.43 -3.56
C GLN A 115 -1.93 -16.19 -4.44
N VAL A 116 -0.78 -15.90 -3.83
CA VAL A 116 0.51 -15.89 -4.54
C VAL A 116 1.19 -17.23 -4.29
N GLN A 117 1.56 -17.91 -5.37
CA GLN A 117 2.28 -19.17 -5.33
C GLN A 117 3.67 -19.01 -5.94
N GLN A 118 4.62 -19.81 -5.47
CA GLN A 118 5.98 -19.89 -5.98
C GLN A 118 6.22 -21.28 -6.57
N ALA A 119 6.89 -21.33 -7.72
CA ALA A 119 7.28 -22.57 -8.37
C ALA A 119 8.20 -23.41 -7.49
N VAL A 120 8.00 -24.72 -7.52
CA VAL A 120 8.92 -25.72 -6.99
C VAL A 120 9.65 -26.30 -8.18
N TRP A 121 10.97 -26.11 -8.19
CA TRP A 121 11.86 -26.57 -9.26
C TRP A 121 12.59 -27.82 -8.81
N GLU A 122 12.60 -28.84 -9.66
CA GLU A 122 13.40 -30.05 -9.48
C GLU A 122 14.10 -30.38 -10.80
N ASP A 123 15.28 -30.99 -10.73
CA ASP A 123 15.98 -31.50 -11.91
C ASP A 123 15.64 -32.97 -12.07
N LEU A 124 14.86 -33.30 -13.11
CA LEU A 124 14.42 -34.66 -13.42
C LEU A 124 15.34 -35.36 -14.43
N GLY A 125 16.53 -34.79 -14.71
CA GLY A 125 17.53 -35.33 -15.64
C GLY A 125 17.51 -34.67 -17.03
N SER A 126 16.50 -33.86 -17.34
CA SER A 126 16.39 -33.01 -18.53
C SER A 126 16.73 -31.54 -18.25
N GLY A 127 17.11 -31.21 -17.00
CA GLY A 127 17.29 -29.86 -16.52
C GLY A 127 16.19 -29.44 -15.53
N PRO A 128 16.24 -28.20 -15.02
CA PRO A 128 15.26 -27.71 -14.08
C PRO A 128 13.86 -27.64 -14.69
N GLU A 129 12.91 -28.31 -14.04
CA GLU A 129 11.50 -28.32 -14.41
C GLU A 129 10.64 -27.92 -13.21
N ILE A 130 9.50 -27.27 -13.48
CA ILE A 130 8.52 -26.94 -12.43
C ILE A 130 7.72 -28.20 -12.13
N THR A 131 7.95 -28.81 -10.98
CA THR A 131 7.22 -30.02 -10.54
C THR A 131 6.03 -29.71 -9.65
N GLY A 132 5.92 -28.47 -9.16
CA GLY A 132 4.79 -28.03 -8.36
C GLY A 132 4.77 -26.55 -8.08
N TRP A 133 3.78 -26.15 -7.29
CA TRP A 133 3.61 -24.78 -6.83
C TRP A 133 3.27 -24.79 -5.34
N LYS A 134 3.98 -23.99 -4.56
CA LYS A 134 3.74 -23.86 -3.12
C LYS A 134 3.16 -22.49 -2.79
N PRO A 135 2.26 -22.38 -1.79
CA PRO A 135 1.78 -21.09 -1.31
C PRO A 135 2.94 -20.22 -0.78
N LEU A 136 3.11 -19.02 -1.33
CA LEU A 136 4.00 -18.00 -0.79
C LEU A 136 3.22 -17.01 0.10
N ARG A 137 2.04 -16.61 -0.36
CA ARG A 137 1.06 -15.84 0.40
C ARG A 137 -0.34 -16.37 0.12
N PRO A 138 -1.04 -16.93 1.12
CA PRO A 138 -2.33 -17.57 0.91
C PRO A 138 -3.46 -16.57 0.63
N ALA A 139 -3.34 -15.33 1.12
CA ALA A 139 -4.36 -14.30 0.96
C ALA A 139 -3.70 -12.93 0.82
N VAL A 140 -3.79 -12.35 -0.36
CA VAL A 140 -3.37 -11.00 -0.69
C VAL A 140 -4.56 -10.27 -1.27
N LEU A 141 -4.95 -9.14 -0.69
CA LEU A 141 -5.97 -8.30 -1.31
C LEU A 141 -5.36 -7.72 -2.59
N ALA A 142 -6.05 -7.92 -3.70
CA ALA A 142 -5.62 -7.48 -5.02
C ALA A 142 -6.79 -6.96 -5.84
N ARG A 143 -6.50 -6.12 -6.82
CA ARG A 143 -7.46 -5.71 -7.84
C ARG A 143 -6.98 -6.23 -9.18
N VAL A 144 -7.75 -7.13 -9.77
CA VAL A 144 -7.50 -7.67 -11.10
C VAL A 144 -8.27 -6.85 -12.13
N GLN A 145 -7.58 -6.35 -13.16
CA GLN A 145 -8.17 -5.59 -14.25
C GLN A 145 -7.73 -6.18 -15.59
N PRO A 146 -8.66 -6.49 -16.51
CA PRO A 146 -8.29 -6.78 -17.90
C PRO A 146 -7.55 -5.60 -18.51
N ALA A 147 -6.40 -5.86 -19.12
CA ALA A 147 -5.60 -4.86 -19.84
C ALA A 147 -5.85 -4.91 -21.36
N GLY A 148 -6.18 -6.09 -21.88
CA GLY A 148 -6.52 -6.29 -23.28
C GLY A 148 -6.64 -7.77 -23.63
N THR A 149 -7.25 -8.06 -24.77
CA THR A 149 -7.29 -9.40 -25.35
C THR A 149 -6.62 -9.32 -26.72
N GLU A 150 -5.55 -10.07 -26.89
CA GLU A 150 -4.91 -10.26 -28.19
C GLU A 150 -5.45 -11.55 -28.81
N VAL A 151 -5.91 -11.49 -30.05
CA VAL A 151 -6.39 -12.65 -30.80
C VAL A 151 -5.42 -12.90 -31.95
N ASP A 152 -4.73 -14.03 -31.90
CA ASP A 152 -3.84 -14.48 -32.96
C ASP A 152 -4.62 -15.34 -33.96
N HIS A 153 -4.72 -14.84 -35.20
CA HIS A 153 -5.37 -15.50 -36.32
C HIS A 153 -4.39 -16.20 -37.28
N THR A 154 -3.09 -16.18 -36.99
CA THR A 154 -2.05 -16.71 -37.89
C THR A 154 -1.87 -18.23 -37.79
N GLY A 155 -2.29 -18.82 -36.66
CA GLY A 155 -2.29 -20.26 -36.45
C GLY A 155 -3.40 -21.00 -37.20
N ALA A 156 -3.24 -22.33 -37.34
CA ALA A 156 -4.29 -23.20 -37.90
C ALA A 156 -5.60 -23.14 -37.11
N GLN A 157 -5.52 -22.79 -35.82
CA GLN A 157 -6.66 -22.48 -34.96
C GLN A 157 -6.40 -21.12 -34.30
N PRO A 158 -7.37 -20.19 -34.31
CA PRO A 158 -7.23 -18.92 -33.61
C PRO A 158 -7.00 -19.15 -32.10
N SER A 159 -6.12 -18.34 -31.52
CA SER A 159 -5.86 -18.34 -30.07
C SER A 159 -6.05 -16.95 -29.49
N SER A 160 -6.39 -16.86 -28.21
CA SER A 160 -6.55 -15.57 -27.52
C SER A 160 -5.73 -15.51 -26.25
N THR A 161 -5.00 -14.42 -26.06
CA THR A 161 -4.24 -14.13 -24.83
C THR A 161 -4.88 -12.97 -24.10
N ASN A 162 -5.27 -13.19 -22.84
CA ASN A 162 -5.87 -12.16 -21.99
C ASN A 162 -4.81 -11.55 -21.08
N ALA A 163 -4.35 -10.35 -21.44
CA ALA A 163 -3.45 -9.57 -20.62
C ALA A 163 -4.22 -8.94 -19.44
N VAL A 164 -3.62 -8.99 -18.27
CA VAL A 164 -4.19 -8.46 -17.02
C VAL A 164 -3.20 -7.56 -16.29
N LYS A 165 -3.75 -6.59 -15.57
CA LYS A 165 -3.06 -5.77 -14.60
C LYS A 165 -3.60 -6.09 -13.21
N ILE A 166 -2.72 -6.52 -12.31
CA ILE A 166 -3.08 -6.92 -10.95
C ILE A 166 -2.38 -5.97 -9.96
N THR A 167 -3.14 -5.09 -9.33
CA THR A 167 -2.63 -4.20 -8.28
C THR A 167 -2.69 -4.91 -6.94
N LEU A 168 -1.58 -5.00 -6.20
CA LEU A 168 -1.51 -5.70 -4.91
C LEU A 168 -1.57 -4.70 -3.74
N ALA A 169 -2.21 -5.08 -2.64
CA ALA A 169 -2.25 -4.26 -1.42
C ALA A 169 -0.90 -4.24 -0.66
N ILE A 170 0.02 -5.13 -1.00
CA ILE A 170 1.31 -5.29 -0.33
C ILE A 170 2.43 -5.40 -1.34
N ASP A 171 3.60 -4.89 -0.97
CA ASP A 171 4.81 -4.96 -1.77
C ASP A 171 5.53 -6.29 -1.53
N ILE A 172 5.41 -7.19 -2.51
CA ILE A 172 6.11 -8.47 -2.54
C ILE A 172 6.82 -8.53 -3.88
N PRO A 173 8.15 -8.68 -3.93
CA PRO A 173 8.86 -8.83 -5.19
C PRO A 173 8.41 -10.14 -5.86
N LEU A 174 7.89 -10.01 -7.09
CA LEU A 174 7.46 -11.15 -7.91
C LEU A 174 8.24 -11.18 -9.22
N ASP A 175 8.40 -12.38 -9.75
CA ASP A 175 9.07 -12.66 -11.02
C ASP A 175 8.38 -13.86 -11.71
N HIS A 176 8.98 -14.37 -12.79
CA HIS A 176 8.47 -15.51 -13.55
C HIS A 176 8.38 -16.84 -12.77
N ASN A 177 9.00 -16.94 -11.58
CA ASN A 177 8.86 -18.08 -10.68
C ASN A 177 7.58 -18.02 -9.85
N HIS A 178 6.76 -16.98 -10.04
CA HIS A 178 5.54 -16.77 -9.29
C HIS A 178 4.32 -16.83 -10.21
N ARG A 179 3.20 -17.24 -9.62
CA ARG A 179 1.87 -17.12 -10.23
C ARG A 179 0.86 -16.64 -9.19
N ILE A 180 -0.24 -16.09 -9.68
CA ILE A 180 -1.33 -15.59 -8.86
C ILE A 180 -2.56 -16.44 -9.15
N ILE A 181 -3.23 -16.90 -8.09
CA ILE A 181 -4.50 -17.62 -8.18
C ILE A 181 -5.62 -16.67 -7.76
N GLY A 182 -6.57 -16.45 -8.67
CA GLY A 182 -7.75 -15.63 -8.48
C GLY A 182 -8.76 -16.23 -7.50
N PRO A 183 -9.80 -15.46 -7.15
CA PRO A 183 -10.85 -15.92 -6.23
C PRO A 183 -11.71 -17.05 -6.79
N LEU A 184 -11.71 -17.27 -8.11
CA LEU A 184 -12.41 -18.36 -8.79
C LEU A 184 -11.41 -19.34 -9.41
N ASP A 185 -10.27 -19.56 -8.76
CA ASP A 185 -9.20 -20.46 -9.20
C ASP A 185 -8.58 -20.10 -10.58
N GLU A 186 -8.76 -18.86 -11.05
CA GLU A 186 -8.09 -18.38 -12.26
C GLU A 186 -6.58 -18.33 -12.04
N VAL A 187 -5.79 -18.80 -13.01
CA VAL A 187 -4.32 -18.80 -12.90
C VAL A 187 -3.73 -17.70 -13.76
N TYR A 188 -3.09 -16.72 -13.10
CA TYR A 188 -2.37 -15.65 -13.76
C TYR A 188 -0.86 -15.90 -13.67
N ARG A 189 -0.19 -15.91 -14.81
CA ARG A 189 1.27 -15.90 -14.89
C ARG A 189 1.78 -14.48 -14.68
N VAL A 190 2.85 -14.34 -13.89
CA VAL A 190 3.56 -13.07 -13.71
C VAL A 190 4.49 -12.86 -14.89
N ASP A 191 4.22 -11.86 -15.72
CA ASP A 191 5.07 -11.49 -16.85
C ASP A 191 6.04 -10.36 -16.44
N ARG A 192 5.55 -9.39 -15.66
CA ARG A 192 6.36 -8.28 -15.12
C ARG A 192 5.83 -7.82 -13.77
N PHE A 193 6.74 -7.47 -12.87
CA PHE A 193 6.44 -6.80 -11.60
C PHE A 193 6.96 -5.37 -11.62
N VAL A 194 6.12 -4.43 -11.17
CA VAL A 194 6.45 -3.02 -11.00
C VAL A 194 6.23 -2.67 -9.53
N ALA A 195 7.33 -2.49 -8.80
CA ALA A 195 7.29 -2.07 -7.41
C ALA A 195 6.68 -0.66 -7.27
N ALA A 196 6.19 -0.34 -6.07
CA ALA A 196 5.76 1.02 -5.77
C ALA A 196 6.98 1.95 -5.66
N GLU A 197 7.32 2.64 -6.74
CA GLU A 197 8.44 3.61 -6.75
C GLU A 197 8.09 4.89 -5.98
N ARG A 198 6.80 5.19 -5.86
CA ARG A 198 6.30 6.34 -5.10
C ARG A 198 5.41 5.94 -3.95
N ALA A 199 5.44 6.77 -2.93
CA ALA A 199 4.57 6.75 -1.75
C ALA A 199 3.06 6.65 -2.05
N ASP A 200 2.65 7.17 -3.20
CA ASP A 200 1.27 7.24 -3.68
C ASP A 200 1.00 6.24 -4.81
N GLN A 201 1.73 5.12 -4.81
CA GLN A 201 1.51 4.00 -5.72
C GLN A 201 1.42 2.69 -4.95
N LEU A 202 0.64 1.77 -5.51
CA LEU A 202 0.62 0.38 -5.10
C LEU A 202 1.41 -0.45 -6.12
N PRO A 203 2.04 -1.55 -5.68
CA PRO A 203 2.75 -2.46 -6.58
C PRO A 203 1.78 -3.09 -7.59
N VAL A 204 2.28 -3.31 -8.80
CA VAL A 204 1.50 -3.81 -9.92
C VAL A 204 2.21 -5.01 -10.54
N VAL A 205 1.43 -6.04 -10.84
CA VAL A 205 1.81 -7.14 -11.72
C VAL A 205 1.13 -6.95 -13.07
N GLU A 206 1.94 -7.02 -14.12
CA GLU A 206 1.45 -7.26 -15.48
C GLU A 206 1.57 -8.75 -15.74
N GLY A 207 0.49 -9.36 -16.19
CA GLY A 207 0.42 -10.81 -16.32
C GLY A 207 -0.54 -11.26 -17.40
N THR A 208 -0.62 -12.58 -17.54
CA THR A 208 -1.46 -13.25 -18.52
C THR A 208 -2.32 -14.29 -17.83
N LEU A 209 -3.62 -14.33 -18.15
CA LEU A 209 -4.50 -15.41 -17.71
C LEU A 209 -4.17 -16.69 -18.49
N VAL A 210 -3.75 -17.74 -17.78
CA VAL A 210 -3.31 -19.02 -18.35
C VAL A 210 -4.38 -20.10 -18.23
N ALA A 211 -5.17 -20.07 -17.16
CA ALA A 211 -6.26 -21.01 -16.96
C ALA A 211 -7.44 -20.31 -16.27
N SER A 212 -8.65 -20.66 -16.72
CA SER A 212 -9.92 -20.35 -16.07
C SER A 212 -10.68 -21.68 -15.96
N PRO A 213 -11.36 -21.95 -14.83
CA PRO A 213 -12.22 -23.13 -14.73
C PRO A 213 -13.40 -23.09 -15.71
#